data_AF-A0A9P6ZTJ5-F1
#
_entry.id   AF-A0A9P6ZTJ5-F1
#
_cell.length_a   1.000
_cell.length_b   1.000
_cell.length_c   1.000
_cell.angle_alpha   90.00
_cell.angle_beta   90.00
_cell.angle_gamma   90.00
#
_symmetry.space_group_name_H-M   'P 1'
#
loop_
_entity.id
_entity.type
_entity.pdbx_description
1 polymer ?
#
loop_
_entity_poly.entity_id
_entity_poly.type
_entity_poly.pdbx_seq_one_letter_code
_entity_poly.pdbx_strand_id
1 'polypeptide(L)'
;GIANGHTLLRQWHDPALQGTLQHRWMRTKKNVMPEITWSQLRRRFTPGFENLLDAGVHNGWYDAGNTLQIMIFRWIFIPWLQTELNAYKDRVNNTAKRRDRNKVLPHGIPELIYNSPEDFGALDFKIGIEPGAIDRIRSAYINPSHTVSDLVPPTLGDHLASCYDHLGCPVITRNSVWGIYLDMLNAIQLSDDLPAEITPTDDDELPLLANHEDLHFQEDDSGFYYMGGVRGGRG
;
A
#
# COMPACT_ATOMS: atom_id res chain seq x y z
N GLY A 1 14.62 6.93 2.72
CA GLY A 1 13.60 5.94 2.30
C GLY A 1 12.80 5.40 3.48
N ILE A 2 11.82 4.53 3.23
CA ILE A 2 10.87 3.97 4.22
C ILE A 2 11.56 3.37 5.47
N ALA A 3 12.69 2.70 5.29
CA ALA A 3 13.47 2.10 6.39
C ALA A 3 13.96 3.14 7.42
N ASN A 4 14.33 4.33 6.96
CA ASN A 4 14.75 5.44 7.83
C ASN A 4 13.56 6.00 8.61
N GLY A 5 12.41 6.17 7.94
CA GLY A 5 11.17 6.60 8.59
C GLY A 5 10.72 5.64 9.68
N HIS A 6 10.75 4.33 9.39
CA HIS A 6 10.44 3.29 10.39
C HIS A 6 11.42 3.30 11.57
N THR A 7 12.71 3.52 11.29
CA THR A 7 13.76 3.62 12.33
C THR A 7 13.49 4.78 13.28
N LEU A 8 13.25 5.97 12.74
CA LEU A 8 12.96 7.15 13.57
C LEU A 8 11.66 7.02 14.34
N LEU A 9 10.60 6.45 13.75
CA LEU A 9 9.32 6.30 14.44
C LEU A 9 9.47 5.44 15.69
N ARG A 10 10.24 4.35 15.59
CA ARG A 10 10.52 3.48 16.73
C ARG A 10 11.42 4.14 17.77
N GLN A 11 12.49 4.82 17.35
CA GLN A 11 13.39 5.53 18.28
C GLN A 11 12.69 6.69 19.00
N TRP A 12 11.69 7.30 18.38
CA TRP A 12 10.87 8.33 19.04
C TRP A 12 10.05 7.72 20.18
N HIS A 13 9.35 6.62 19.92
CA HIS A 13 8.47 6.00 20.91
C HIS A 13 9.19 5.15 21.96
N ASP A 14 10.44 4.76 21.70
CA ASP A 14 11.30 4.10 22.68
C ASP A 14 12.71 4.73 22.66
N PRO A 15 12.99 5.68 23.57
CA PRO A 15 14.29 6.35 23.66
C PRO A 15 15.48 5.41 23.88
N ALA A 16 15.25 4.19 24.41
CA ALA A 16 16.33 3.21 24.60
C ALA A 16 16.87 2.65 23.27
N LEU A 17 16.16 2.89 22.15
CA LEU A 17 16.54 2.44 20.82
C LEU A 17 17.35 3.48 20.02
N GLN A 18 17.56 4.68 20.57
CA GLN A 18 18.34 5.72 19.87
C GLN A 18 19.74 5.23 19.49
N GLY A 19 20.18 5.60 18.28
CA GLY A 19 21.49 5.17 17.73
C GLY A 19 21.49 3.80 17.04
N THR A 20 20.38 3.05 17.08
CA THR A 20 20.30 1.72 16.45
C THR A 20 19.28 1.66 15.30
N LEU A 21 19.61 0.95 14.22
CA LEU A 21 18.70 0.73 13.09
C LEU A 21 17.55 -0.21 13.49
N GLN A 22 16.30 0.23 13.30
CA GLN A 22 15.13 -0.57 13.68
C GLN A 22 14.52 -1.38 12.53
N HIS A 23 15.30 -1.62 11.49
CA HIS A 23 14.96 -2.48 10.38
C HIS A 23 16.10 -3.48 10.16
N ARG A 24 15.75 -4.64 9.59
CA ARG A 24 16.72 -5.65 9.16
C ARG A 24 16.30 -6.19 7.81
N TRP A 25 17.25 -6.29 6.89
CA TRP A 25 17.03 -6.97 5.62
C TRP A 25 17.05 -8.49 5.86
N MET A 26 15.93 -9.16 5.60
CA MET A 26 15.86 -10.61 5.73
C MET A 26 16.59 -11.30 4.58
N ARG A 27 17.34 -12.37 4.87
CA ARG A 27 17.93 -13.24 3.84
C ARG A 27 16.84 -14.00 3.08
N THR A 28 17.15 -14.37 1.84
CA THR A 28 16.32 -15.18 0.94
C THR A 28 15.79 -16.42 1.68
N LYS A 29 14.45 -16.62 1.71
CA LYS A 29 13.68 -17.72 2.35
C LYS A 29 12.95 -17.44 3.68
N LYS A 30 12.88 -16.20 4.18
CA LYS A 30 12.11 -15.88 5.43
C LYS A 30 10.78 -15.13 5.22
N ASN A 31 10.32 -14.97 3.98
CA ASN A 31 9.10 -14.20 3.65
C ASN A 31 7.82 -15.06 3.48
N VAL A 32 7.81 -16.29 4.01
CA VAL A 32 6.72 -17.27 3.79
C VAL A 32 5.34 -16.72 4.15
N MET A 33 5.20 -16.01 5.28
CA MET A 33 3.90 -15.49 5.73
C MET A 33 3.36 -14.36 4.83
N PRO A 34 4.16 -13.32 4.50
CA PRO A 34 3.82 -12.39 3.44
C PRO A 34 3.48 -13.10 2.13
N GLU A 35 4.32 -14.02 1.65
CA GLU A 35 4.13 -14.74 0.38
C GLU A 35 2.82 -15.53 0.33
N ILE A 36 2.42 -16.18 1.43
CA ILE A 36 1.11 -16.85 1.53
C ILE A 36 -0.02 -15.84 1.35
N THR A 37 0.07 -14.67 1.97
CA THR A 37 -0.93 -13.60 1.84
C THR A 37 -1.00 -13.08 0.41
N TRP A 38 0.14 -12.79 -0.21
CA TRP A 38 0.24 -12.40 -1.62
C TRP A 38 -0.32 -13.47 -2.55
N SER A 39 -0.06 -14.74 -2.28
CA SER A 39 -0.61 -15.87 -3.03
C SER A 39 -2.14 -15.92 -2.97
N GLN A 40 -2.73 -15.65 -1.79
CA GLN A 40 -4.19 -15.58 -1.67
C GLN A 40 -4.79 -14.39 -2.42
N LEU A 41 -4.16 -13.21 -2.33
CA LEU A 41 -4.57 -12.04 -3.12
C LEU A 41 -4.53 -12.37 -4.62
N ARG A 42 -3.41 -12.94 -5.10
CA ARG A 42 -3.23 -13.33 -6.50
C ARG A 42 -4.28 -14.32 -7.00
N ARG A 43 -4.72 -15.26 -6.17
CA ARG A 43 -5.70 -16.30 -6.56
C ARG A 43 -7.15 -15.85 -6.47
N ARG A 44 -7.47 -14.96 -5.52
CA ARG A 44 -8.87 -14.63 -5.17
C ARG A 44 -9.31 -13.25 -5.64
N PHE A 45 -8.39 -12.30 -5.76
CA PHE A 45 -8.68 -10.93 -6.16
C PHE A 45 -8.28 -10.72 -7.62
N THR A 46 -7.01 -10.96 -7.93
CA THR A 46 -6.39 -10.53 -9.19
C THR A 46 -7.03 -11.06 -10.48
N PRO A 47 -7.44 -12.34 -10.62
CA PRO A 47 -7.88 -12.87 -11.92
C PRO A 47 -9.13 -12.17 -12.45
N GLY A 48 -10.01 -11.71 -11.55
CA GLY A 48 -11.21 -10.97 -11.94
C GLY A 48 -10.90 -9.62 -12.57
N PHE A 49 -9.88 -8.93 -12.06
CA PHE A 49 -9.43 -7.64 -12.57
C PHE A 49 -8.58 -7.82 -13.83
N GLU A 50 -7.70 -8.81 -13.89
CA GLU A 50 -6.94 -9.13 -15.11
C GLU A 50 -7.88 -9.42 -16.28
N ASN A 51 -8.86 -10.30 -16.12
CA ASN A 51 -9.83 -10.58 -17.18
C ASN A 51 -10.60 -9.31 -17.62
N LEU A 52 -10.89 -8.42 -16.68
CA LEU A 52 -11.56 -7.15 -16.97
C LEU A 52 -10.63 -6.21 -17.75
N LEU A 53 -9.36 -6.14 -17.36
CA LEU A 53 -8.37 -5.28 -18.01
C LEU A 53 -8.02 -5.80 -19.41
N ASP A 54 -7.81 -7.11 -19.53
CA ASP A 54 -7.56 -7.81 -20.80
C ASP A 54 -8.70 -7.60 -21.79
N ALA A 55 -9.96 -7.55 -21.32
CA ALA A 55 -11.10 -7.24 -22.17
C ALA A 55 -10.96 -5.85 -22.82
N GLY A 56 -10.46 -4.83 -22.11
CA GLY A 56 -10.26 -3.51 -22.69
C GLY A 56 -9.20 -3.49 -23.80
N VAL A 57 -8.13 -4.26 -23.63
CA VAL A 57 -7.08 -4.41 -24.65
C VAL A 57 -7.61 -5.20 -25.84
N HIS A 58 -8.24 -6.35 -25.61
CA HIS A 58 -8.74 -7.22 -26.67
C HIS A 58 -9.84 -6.58 -27.53
N ASN A 59 -10.68 -5.73 -26.94
CA ASN A 59 -11.71 -4.99 -27.68
C ASN A 59 -11.19 -3.69 -28.32
N GLY A 60 -9.91 -3.36 -28.16
CA GLY A 60 -9.29 -2.15 -28.73
C GLY A 60 -9.73 -0.85 -28.07
N TRP A 61 -10.22 -0.89 -26.82
CA TRP A 61 -10.62 0.30 -26.07
C TRP A 61 -9.43 1.05 -25.47
N TYR A 62 -8.35 0.33 -25.19
CA TYR A 62 -7.15 0.86 -24.57
C TYR A 62 -5.90 0.52 -25.39
N ASP A 63 -5.10 1.55 -25.67
CA ASP A 63 -3.80 1.47 -26.34
C ASP A 63 -2.70 1.93 -25.39
N ALA A 64 -1.84 0.98 -24.98
CA ALA A 64 -0.69 1.23 -24.12
C ALA A 64 0.44 2.03 -24.81
N GLY A 65 0.36 2.25 -26.13
CA GLY A 65 1.23 3.17 -26.86
C GLY A 65 0.74 4.62 -26.85
N ASN A 66 -0.49 4.87 -26.42
CA ASN A 66 -1.09 6.19 -26.42
C ASN A 66 -1.03 6.83 -25.02
N THR A 67 -0.22 7.88 -24.89
CA THR A 67 0.01 8.55 -23.62
C THR A 67 -1.26 9.12 -22.97
N LEU A 68 -2.17 9.71 -23.74
CA LEU A 68 -3.44 10.24 -23.21
C LEU A 68 -4.29 9.12 -22.62
N GLN A 69 -4.40 8.00 -23.34
CA GLN A 69 -5.14 6.83 -22.87
C GLN A 69 -4.54 6.26 -21.59
N ILE A 70 -3.21 6.18 -21.48
CA ILE A 70 -2.52 5.78 -20.24
C ILE A 70 -2.90 6.72 -19.09
N MET A 71 -2.92 8.04 -19.31
CA MET A 71 -3.21 9.01 -18.25
C MET A 71 -4.67 8.92 -17.77
N ILE A 72 -5.63 8.85 -18.69
CA ILE A 72 -7.04 8.66 -18.35
C ILE A 72 -7.23 7.32 -17.62
N PHE A 73 -6.57 6.27 -18.11
CA PHE A 73 -6.60 4.96 -17.46
C PHE A 73 -6.07 5.04 -16.03
N ARG A 74 -4.91 5.66 -15.79
CA ARG A 74 -4.33 5.83 -14.44
C ARG A 74 -5.28 6.59 -13.51
N TRP A 75 -5.85 7.69 -14.00
CA TRP A 75 -6.74 8.55 -13.21
C TRP A 75 -8.03 7.83 -12.79
N ILE A 76 -8.60 6.98 -13.65
CA ILE A 76 -9.83 6.23 -13.35
C ILE A 76 -9.54 4.93 -12.59
N PHE A 77 -8.68 4.07 -13.15
CA PHE A 77 -8.54 2.69 -12.70
C PHE A 77 -7.74 2.57 -11.41
N ILE A 78 -6.70 3.38 -11.18
CA ILE A 78 -5.86 3.24 -9.98
C ILE A 78 -6.67 3.55 -8.70
N PRO A 79 -7.39 4.69 -8.59
CA PRO A 79 -8.21 4.97 -7.40
C PRO A 79 -9.34 3.94 -7.21
N TRP A 80 -9.96 3.48 -8.30
CA TRP A 80 -10.99 2.44 -8.22
C TRP A 80 -10.41 1.10 -7.73
N LEU A 81 -9.30 0.64 -8.31
CA LEU A 81 -8.60 -0.58 -7.86
C LEU A 81 -8.14 -0.47 -6.41
N GLN A 82 -7.69 0.71 -5.96
CA GLN A 82 -7.34 0.95 -4.57
C GLN A 82 -8.57 0.79 -3.65
N THR A 83 -9.75 1.24 -4.08
CA THR A 83 -11.02 1.05 -3.34
C THR A 83 -11.39 -0.43 -3.24
N GLU A 84 -11.24 -1.18 -4.34
CA GLU A 84 -11.47 -2.63 -4.36
C GLU A 84 -10.47 -3.39 -3.47
N LEU A 85 -9.20 -2.97 -3.45
CA LEU A 85 -8.17 -3.52 -2.55
C LEU A 85 -8.47 -3.22 -1.09
N ASN A 86 -8.96 -2.01 -0.77
CA ASN A 86 -9.40 -1.67 0.59
C ASN A 86 -10.57 -2.56 1.01
N ALA A 87 -11.58 -2.75 0.15
CA ALA A 87 -12.70 -3.66 0.41
C ALA A 87 -12.22 -5.12 0.59
N TYR A 88 -11.23 -5.56 -0.19
CA TYR A 88 -10.60 -6.88 -0.02
C TYR A 88 -9.93 -7.00 1.35
N LYS A 89 -9.11 -6.01 1.74
CA LYS A 89 -8.43 -5.95 3.03
C LYS A 89 -9.46 -6.03 4.16
N ASP A 90 -10.49 -5.20 4.12
CA ASP A 90 -11.52 -5.13 5.16
C ASP A 90 -12.25 -6.46 5.29
N ARG A 91 -12.64 -7.08 4.18
CA ARG A 91 -13.24 -8.41 4.19
C ARG A 91 -12.29 -9.44 4.80
N VAL A 92 -11.03 -9.45 4.42
CA VAL A 92 -10.04 -10.42 4.94
C VAL A 92 -9.82 -10.23 6.44
N ASN A 93 -9.74 -9.00 6.92
CA ASN A 93 -9.50 -8.69 8.33
C ASN A 93 -10.74 -8.91 9.21
N ASN A 94 -11.95 -8.75 8.65
CA ASN A 94 -13.21 -8.93 9.37
C ASN A 94 -13.81 -10.34 9.23
N THR A 95 -13.21 -11.23 8.43
CA THR A 95 -13.67 -12.62 8.32
C THR A 95 -12.91 -13.53 9.29
N ALA A 96 -13.67 -14.22 10.16
CA ALA A 96 -13.13 -15.21 11.09
C ALA A 96 -12.30 -16.28 10.36
N LYS A 97 -11.08 -16.54 10.83
CA LYS A 97 -10.24 -17.59 10.27
C LYS A 97 -10.67 -18.95 10.81
N ARG A 98 -10.54 -19.98 9.97
CA ARG A 98 -10.80 -21.37 10.39
C ARG A 98 -9.87 -21.72 11.55
N ARG A 99 -10.45 -22.19 12.65
CA ARG A 99 -9.71 -22.68 13.82
C ARG A 99 -8.80 -23.83 13.43
N ASP A 100 -7.53 -23.71 13.77
CA ASP A 100 -6.52 -24.76 13.64
C ASP A 100 -6.14 -25.26 15.04
N ARG A 101 -6.41 -26.54 15.32
CA ARG A 101 -6.16 -27.14 16.64
C ARG A 101 -4.68 -27.22 16.99
N ASN A 102 -3.80 -27.13 15.98
CA ASN A 102 -2.35 -27.22 16.17
C ASN A 102 -1.71 -25.84 16.40
N LYS A 103 -2.48 -24.75 16.40
CA LYS A 103 -1.97 -23.39 16.61
C LYS A 103 -2.37 -22.84 17.98
N VAL A 104 -1.35 -22.42 18.73
CA VAL A 104 -1.48 -21.74 20.04
C VAL A 104 -1.93 -20.28 19.88
N LEU A 105 -1.80 -19.71 18.68
CA LEU A 105 -2.21 -18.33 18.40
C LEU A 105 -3.73 -18.13 18.57
N PRO A 106 -4.17 -16.90 18.86
CA PRO A 106 -5.59 -16.56 19.01
C PRO A 106 -6.42 -16.94 17.78
N HIS A 107 -7.64 -17.41 18.01
CA HIS A 107 -8.59 -17.82 16.96
C HIS A 107 -9.78 -16.87 16.94
N GLY A 108 -10.16 -16.38 15.77
CA GLY A 108 -11.26 -15.42 15.65
C GLY A 108 -11.15 -14.53 14.43
N ILE A 109 -11.81 -13.37 14.51
CA ILE A 109 -11.74 -12.31 13.51
C ILE A 109 -10.44 -11.52 13.75
N PRO A 110 -9.51 -11.45 12.78
CA PRO A 110 -8.23 -10.74 12.95
C PRO A 110 -8.38 -9.31 13.47
N GLU A 111 -9.35 -8.55 12.95
CA GLU A 111 -9.61 -7.17 13.37
C GLU A 111 -10.00 -7.07 14.86
N LEU A 112 -10.82 -8.00 15.36
CA LEU A 112 -11.21 -8.04 16.77
C LEU A 112 -10.04 -8.47 17.67
N ILE A 113 -9.27 -9.48 17.24
CA ILE A 113 -8.07 -9.93 17.97
C ILE A 113 -7.05 -8.78 18.05
N TYR A 114 -6.90 -8.00 16.99
CA TYR A 114 -5.97 -6.87 16.96
C TYR A 114 -6.40 -5.74 17.91
N ASN A 115 -7.69 -5.44 17.98
CA ASN A 115 -8.20 -4.32 18.78
C ASN A 115 -8.45 -4.69 20.26
N SER A 116 -8.83 -5.93 20.54
CA SER A 116 -9.19 -6.42 21.89
C SER A 116 -8.57 -7.81 22.14
N PRO A 117 -7.23 -7.93 22.18
CA PRO A 117 -6.55 -9.22 22.33
C PRO A 117 -6.92 -9.97 23.62
N GLU A 118 -7.25 -9.27 24.69
CA GLU A 118 -7.64 -9.79 26.00
C GLU A 118 -8.88 -10.71 25.93
N ASP A 119 -9.86 -10.37 25.08
CA ASP A 119 -11.07 -11.17 24.86
C ASP A 119 -10.76 -12.54 24.22
N PHE A 120 -9.58 -12.65 23.61
CA PHE A 120 -9.07 -13.87 22.99
C PHE A 120 -7.94 -14.53 23.80
N GLY A 121 -7.71 -14.08 25.04
CA GLY A 121 -6.65 -14.60 25.90
C GLY A 121 -5.23 -14.28 25.40
N ALA A 122 -5.08 -13.19 24.65
CA ALA A 122 -3.79 -12.73 24.12
C ALA A 122 -3.29 -11.47 24.83
N LEU A 123 -1.99 -11.24 24.74
CA LEU A 123 -1.34 -10.02 25.23
C LEU A 123 -1.26 -8.99 24.10
N ASP A 124 -1.43 -7.72 24.45
CA ASP A 124 -1.21 -6.61 23.54
C ASP A 124 0.27 -6.19 23.54
N PHE A 125 0.91 -6.26 22.37
CA PHE A 125 2.28 -5.81 22.15
C PHE A 125 2.36 -4.61 21.19
N LYS A 126 1.23 -3.96 20.90
CA LYS A 126 1.20 -2.77 20.03
C LYS A 126 1.97 -1.62 20.70
N ILE A 127 2.70 -0.87 19.87
CA ILE A 127 3.29 0.41 20.26
C ILE A 127 2.28 1.49 19.85
N GLY A 128 1.78 2.25 20.81
CA GLY A 128 0.92 3.40 20.55
C GLY A 128 1.73 4.49 19.82
N ILE A 129 1.44 4.70 18.54
CA ILE A 129 2.10 5.71 17.74
C ILE A 129 1.32 7.02 17.88
N GLU A 130 2.03 8.08 18.25
CA GLU A 130 1.45 9.43 18.31
C GLU A 130 1.10 9.89 16.89
N PRO A 131 -0.13 10.37 16.62
CA PRO A 131 -0.51 10.80 15.27
C PRO A 131 0.43 11.85 14.67
N GLY A 132 0.88 12.83 15.46
CA GLY A 132 1.80 13.87 15.01
C GLY A 132 3.21 13.36 14.67
N ALA A 133 3.61 12.18 15.15
CA ALA A 133 4.89 11.58 14.81
C ALA A 133 4.93 11.10 13.36
N ILE A 134 3.80 10.60 12.84
CA ILE A 134 3.68 10.19 11.43
C ILE A 134 3.85 11.41 10.53
N ASP A 135 3.15 12.50 10.80
CA ASP A 135 3.22 13.72 9.98
C ASP A 135 4.64 14.29 9.95
N ARG A 136 5.33 14.33 11.09
CA ARG A 136 6.72 14.79 11.15
C ARG A 136 7.67 13.92 10.36
N ILE A 137 7.49 12.60 10.37
CA ILE A 137 8.31 11.67 9.57
C ILE A 137 7.99 11.79 8.09
N ARG A 138 6.72 11.98 7.72
CA ARG A 138 6.35 12.26 6.32
C ARG A 138 7.05 13.52 5.83
N SER A 139 6.96 14.62 6.58
CA SER A 139 7.64 15.88 6.22
C SER A 139 9.17 15.76 6.14
N ALA A 140 9.78 14.84 6.89
CA ALA A 140 11.23 14.63 6.88
C ALA A 140 11.74 13.78 5.70
N TYR A 141 10.91 12.86 5.17
CA TYR A 141 11.34 11.86 4.18
C TYR A 141 10.57 11.87 2.87
N ILE A 142 9.41 12.51 2.83
CA ILE A 142 8.55 12.58 1.66
C ILE A 142 8.48 14.04 1.28
N ASN A 143 9.00 14.37 0.11
CA ASN A 143 8.79 15.68 -0.48
C ASN A 143 7.33 15.73 -1.00
N PRO A 144 6.45 16.57 -0.41
CA PRO A 144 5.05 16.62 -0.80
C PRO A 144 4.83 17.19 -2.21
N SER A 145 5.83 17.88 -2.76
CA SER A 145 5.82 18.42 -4.12
C SER A 145 6.47 17.48 -5.14
N HIS A 146 6.79 16.25 -4.75
CA HIS A 146 7.41 15.28 -5.65
C HIS A 146 6.36 14.64 -6.58
N THR A 147 6.59 14.77 -7.87
CA THR A 147 5.71 14.32 -8.97
C THR A 147 5.38 12.82 -8.93
N VAL A 148 6.24 11.99 -8.32
CA VAL A 148 5.96 10.55 -8.09
C VAL A 148 4.65 10.29 -7.33
N SER A 149 4.17 11.28 -6.56
CA SER A 149 2.91 11.18 -5.82
C SER A 149 1.69 11.44 -6.71
N ASP A 150 1.89 12.02 -7.90
CA ASP A 150 0.83 12.37 -8.83
C ASP A 150 0.59 11.22 -9.82
N LEU A 151 -0.66 10.74 -9.89
CA LEU A 151 -1.04 9.69 -10.86
C LEU A 151 -0.95 10.17 -12.30
N VAL A 152 -1.22 11.46 -12.49
CA VAL A 152 -1.18 12.22 -13.75
C VAL A 152 -0.69 13.63 -13.44
N PRO A 153 -0.12 14.36 -14.41
CA PRO A 153 0.24 15.77 -14.22
C PRO A 153 -0.92 16.58 -13.65
N PRO A 154 -0.72 17.45 -12.64
CA PRO A 154 -1.81 18.14 -11.95
C PRO A 154 -2.76 18.90 -12.88
N THR A 155 -2.22 19.60 -13.87
CA THR A 155 -3.00 20.35 -14.87
C THR A 155 -3.92 19.44 -15.70
N LEU A 156 -3.44 18.25 -16.06
CA LEU A 156 -4.26 17.24 -16.72
C LEU A 156 -5.28 16.66 -15.73
N GLY A 157 -4.89 16.40 -14.49
CA GLY A 157 -5.78 15.91 -13.44
C GLY A 157 -6.99 16.81 -13.21
N ASP A 158 -6.79 18.13 -13.17
CA ASP A 158 -7.87 19.12 -13.03
C ASP A 158 -8.81 19.11 -14.24
N HIS A 159 -8.26 18.98 -15.45
CA HIS A 159 -9.05 18.86 -16.67
C HIS A 159 -9.88 17.58 -16.70
N LEU A 160 -9.28 16.43 -16.33
CA LEU A 160 -9.98 15.15 -16.21
C LEU A 160 -11.10 15.21 -15.18
N ALA A 161 -10.85 15.85 -14.03
CA ALA A 161 -11.87 16.06 -13.00
C ALA A 161 -13.05 16.88 -13.54
N SER A 162 -12.78 18.00 -14.23
CA SER A 162 -13.82 18.79 -14.88
C SER A 162 -14.63 17.98 -15.90
N CYS A 163 -13.98 17.22 -16.77
CA CYS A 163 -14.68 16.34 -17.72
C CYS A 163 -15.58 15.32 -17.01
N TYR A 164 -15.07 14.70 -15.94
CA TYR A 164 -15.81 13.74 -15.14
C TYR A 164 -17.02 14.36 -14.42
N ASP A 165 -16.90 15.61 -13.95
CA ASP A 165 -18.00 16.36 -13.37
C ASP A 165 -19.09 16.68 -14.42
N HIS A 166 -18.71 17.01 -15.65
CA HIS A 166 -19.66 17.22 -16.75
C HIS A 166 -20.41 15.93 -17.14
N LEU A 167 -19.80 14.76 -16.93
CA LEU A 167 -20.45 13.45 -17.09
C LEU A 167 -21.39 13.11 -15.91
N GLY A 168 -21.49 13.98 -14.89
CA GLY A 168 -22.35 13.78 -13.73
C GLY A 168 -21.75 12.91 -12.63
N CYS A 169 -20.41 12.83 -12.55
CA CYS A 169 -19.67 12.04 -11.56
C CYS A 169 -20.17 10.57 -11.43
N PRO A 170 -20.26 9.82 -12.54
CA PRO A 170 -20.88 8.50 -12.55
C PRO A 170 -20.15 7.50 -11.65
N VAL A 171 -20.88 6.70 -10.86
CA VAL A 171 -20.24 5.74 -9.95
C VAL A 171 -19.40 4.72 -10.72
N ILE A 172 -18.12 4.66 -10.40
CA ILE A 172 -17.18 3.70 -10.99
C ILE A 172 -17.35 2.35 -10.29
N THR A 173 -17.73 1.35 -11.07
CA THR A 173 -17.90 -0.03 -10.64
C THR A 173 -17.23 -0.96 -11.66
N ARG A 174 -17.10 -2.24 -11.31
CA ARG A 174 -16.62 -3.26 -12.24
C ARG A 174 -17.32 -3.27 -13.60
N ASN A 175 -18.62 -2.95 -13.63
CA ASN A 175 -19.42 -3.01 -14.86
C ASN A 175 -19.45 -1.68 -15.61
N SER A 176 -19.15 -0.56 -14.94
CA SER A 176 -19.21 0.79 -15.53
C SER A 176 -17.83 1.37 -15.87
N VAL A 177 -16.74 0.88 -15.27
CA VAL A 177 -15.41 1.50 -15.36
C VAL A 177 -14.92 1.69 -16.80
N TRP A 178 -15.12 0.70 -17.68
CA TRP A 178 -14.76 0.83 -19.09
C TRP A 178 -15.66 1.79 -19.86
N GLY A 179 -16.97 1.81 -19.57
CA GLY A 179 -17.89 2.76 -20.17
C GLY A 179 -17.52 4.20 -19.83
N ILE A 180 -17.28 4.47 -18.55
CA ILE A 180 -16.85 5.78 -18.06
C ILE A 180 -15.50 6.18 -18.67
N TYR A 181 -14.55 5.25 -18.77
CA TYR A 181 -13.28 5.49 -19.43
C TYR A 181 -13.45 5.92 -20.90
N LEU A 182 -14.31 5.22 -21.65
CA LEU A 182 -14.59 5.54 -23.05
C LEU A 182 -15.31 6.87 -23.20
N ASP A 183 -16.28 7.17 -22.33
CA ASP A 183 -17.00 8.45 -22.33
C ASP A 183 -16.06 9.62 -22.06
N MET A 184 -15.16 9.47 -21.07
CA MET A 184 -14.12 10.47 -20.80
C MET A 184 -13.16 10.62 -21.98
N LEU A 185 -12.67 9.52 -22.56
CA LEU A 185 -11.77 9.57 -23.72
C LEU A 185 -12.42 10.30 -24.90
N ASN A 186 -13.67 9.99 -25.21
CA ASN A 186 -14.42 10.65 -26.28
C ASN A 186 -14.61 12.15 -26.00
N ALA A 187 -15.00 12.51 -24.78
CA ALA A 187 -15.21 13.90 -24.39
C ALA A 187 -13.93 14.73 -24.54
N ILE A 188 -12.79 14.17 -24.14
CA ILE A 188 -11.49 14.84 -24.20
C ILE A 188 -10.98 14.93 -25.65
N GLN A 189 -11.18 13.89 -26.47
CA GLN A 189 -10.80 13.92 -27.88
C GLN A 189 -11.63 14.92 -28.69
N LEU A 190 -12.86 15.22 -28.25
CA LEU A 190 -13.72 16.25 -28.82
C LEU A 190 -13.36 17.66 -28.35
N SER A 191 -12.62 17.80 -27.25
CA SER A 191 -12.12 19.08 -26.77
C SER A 191 -10.74 19.40 -27.37
N ASP A 192 -10.59 20.55 -28.01
CA ASP A 192 -9.31 21.02 -28.60
C ASP A 192 -8.23 21.41 -27.56
N ASP A 193 -8.50 21.23 -26.27
CA ASP A 193 -7.80 21.91 -25.15
C ASP A 193 -6.91 20.97 -24.32
N LEU A 194 -6.11 20.12 -24.98
CA LEU A 194 -5.17 19.24 -24.28
C LEU A 194 -3.92 20.02 -23.77
N PRO A 195 -3.56 19.93 -22.48
CA PRO A 195 -2.35 20.57 -21.97
C PRO A 195 -1.07 19.93 -22.56
N ALA A 196 -0.05 20.76 -22.79
CA ALA A 196 1.05 20.49 -23.72
C ALA A 196 2.20 19.58 -23.20
N GLU A 197 2.19 19.08 -21.97
CA GLU A 197 3.32 18.30 -21.45
C GLU A 197 2.87 17.03 -20.73
N ILE A 198 3.27 15.89 -21.28
CA ILE A 198 3.20 14.58 -20.62
C ILE A 198 4.61 13.99 -20.64
N THR A 199 5.45 14.38 -19.68
CA THR A 199 6.79 13.81 -19.51
C THR A 199 6.79 12.81 -18.35
N PRO A 200 7.38 11.61 -18.51
CA PRO A 200 7.64 10.71 -17.40
C PRO A 200 8.80 11.24 -16.55
N THR A 201 8.71 11.05 -15.24
CA THR A 201 9.69 11.54 -14.25
C THR A 201 10.64 10.43 -13.79
N ASP A 202 11.91 10.80 -13.63
CA ASP A 202 13.00 9.94 -13.14
C ASP A 202 12.90 9.68 -11.63
N ASP A 203 13.39 8.51 -11.20
CA ASP A 203 13.45 8.05 -9.80
C ASP A 203 14.65 8.70 -9.06
N ASP A 204 14.37 9.53 -8.05
CA ASP A 204 15.39 10.06 -7.12
C ASP A 204 15.68 9.07 -5.97
N GLU A 205 16.95 8.66 -5.84
CA GLU A 205 17.40 7.73 -4.79
C GLU A 205 17.65 8.47 -3.44
N LEU A 206 16.98 8.03 -2.37
CA LEU A 206 17.13 8.63 -1.02
C LEU A 206 18.24 7.95 -0.20
N PRO A 207 19.19 8.70 0.39
CA PRO A 207 20.27 8.14 1.20
C PRO A 207 19.76 7.51 2.52
N LEU A 208 20.48 6.50 3.01
CA LEU A 208 20.26 5.89 4.33
C LEU A 208 20.72 6.82 5.47
N LEU A 209 20.13 6.68 6.66
CA LEU A 209 20.54 7.43 7.85
C LEU A 209 21.99 7.11 8.22
N ALA A 210 22.87 8.12 8.18
CA ALA A 210 24.27 7.98 8.57
C ALA A 210 24.43 7.72 10.08
N ASN A 211 25.52 7.05 10.47
CA ASN A 211 25.98 6.89 11.86
C ASN A 211 25.08 6.06 12.80
N HIS A 212 24.30 5.11 12.28
CA HIS A 212 23.53 4.18 13.11
C HIS A 212 24.17 2.79 13.10
N GLU A 213 24.17 2.13 14.27
CA GLU A 213 24.67 0.77 14.42
C GLU A 213 23.54 -0.24 14.20
N ASP A 214 23.90 -1.43 13.71
CA ASP A 214 22.95 -2.54 13.60
C ASP A 214 22.50 -3.02 15.00
N LEU A 215 21.23 -3.41 15.12
CA LEU A 215 20.72 -4.04 16.34
C LEU A 215 21.61 -5.22 16.77
N HIS A 216 22.05 -5.24 18.03
CA HIS A 216 22.88 -6.30 18.61
C HIS A 216 22.27 -7.71 18.44
N PHE A 217 23.15 -8.70 18.24
CA PHE A 217 22.82 -10.10 18.00
C PHE A 217 23.26 -10.95 19.20
N GLN A 218 22.33 -11.66 19.83
CA GLN A 218 22.64 -12.77 20.73
C GLN A 218 22.12 -14.05 20.07
N GLU A 219 23.05 -14.89 19.63
CA GLU A 219 22.78 -16.28 19.30
C GLU A 219 22.84 -17.04 20.62
N ASP A 220 21.69 -17.47 21.13
CA ASP A 220 21.64 -18.46 22.18
C ASP A 220 21.72 -19.86 21.57
N ASP A 221 22.56 -20.73 22.17
CA ASP A 221 22.81 -22.13 21.80
C ASP A 221 21.54 -23.02 21.75
N SER A 222 20.38 -22.46 22.03
CA SER A 222 19.08 -23.12 22.04
C SER A 222 18.45 -23.28 20.64
N GLY A 223 18.99 -22.58 19.62
CA GLY A 223 18.42 -22.57 18.27
C GLY A 223 17.09 -21.80 18.16
N PHE A 224 16.62 -21.15 19.23
CA PHE A 224 15.45 -20.28 19.21
C PHE A 224 15.86 -18.83 18.97
N TYR A 225 15.53 -18.34 17.78
CA TYR A 225 15.94 -17.01 17.32
C TYR A 225 15.01 -15.89 17.82
N TYR A 226 15.59 -14.85 18.41
CA TYR A 226 14.89 -13.63 18.83
C TYR A 226 14.44 -12.79 17.63
N MET A 227 13.14 -12.76 17.35
CA MET A 227 12.51 -12.07 16.19
C MET A 227 12.12 -10.60 16.45
N GLY A 228 12.57 -10.01 17.56
CA GLY A 228 12.22 -8.64 17.95
C GLY A 228 10.96 -8.59 18.82
N GLY A 229 11.16 -8.16 20.06
CA GLY A 229 10.16 -7.78 21.05
C GLY A 229 10.82 -6.79 22.02
N VAL A 230 10.09 -6.28 23.01
CA VAL A 230 10.70 -5.53 24.11
C VAL A 230 11.30 -6.55 25.09
N ARG A 231 12.58 -6.39 25.44
CA ARG A 231 13.30 -7.16 26.50
C ARG A 231 13.12 -8.69 26.48
N GLY A 232 13.41 -9.38 25.38
CA GLY A 232 13.56 -10.85 25.44
C GLY A 232 12.29 -11.60 25.88
N GLY A 233 11.10 -11.01 25.72
CA GLY A 233 9.84 -11.59 26.21
C GLY A 233 9.61 -11.47 27.72
N ARG A 234 10.39 -10.64 28.43
CA ARG A 234 10.11 -10.25 29.82
C ARG A 234 9.42 -8.89 29.83
N GLY A 235 8.10 -8.94 29.65
CA GLY A 235 7.20 -7.92 30.19
C GLY A 235 7.21 -7.94 31.72
#